data_AF-A0A843GPQ3-F1
#
_entry.id   AF-A0A843GPQ3-F1
#
_cell.length_a   1.000
_cell.length_b   1.000
_cell.length_c   1.000
_cell.angle_alpha   90.00
_cell.angle_beta   90.00
_cell.angle_gamma   90.00
#
_symmetry.space_group_name_H-M   'P 1'
#
loop_
_entity.id
_entity.type
_entity.pdbx_description
1 polymer ?
#
loop_
_entity_poly.entity_id
_entity_poly.type
_entity_poly.pdbx_seq_one_letter_code
_entity_poly.pdbx_strand_id
1 'polypeptide(L)'
;MAAMFVIIGGCGIAYTQSNNIYPAVFEVVEINESEDIIYLVDVNGNEWIYEGVEDWQVGDIATAIMNNNNTEIIYDDDIIQLQYVG
;
A
#
# COMPACT_ATOMS: atom_id res chain seq x y z
N MET A 1 19.34 43.63 34.42
CA MET A 1 19.39 42.18 34.70
C MET A 1 18.56 41.52 33.61
N ALA A 2 19.20 40.89 32.62
CA ALA A 2 18.50 40.24 31.52
C ALA A 2 18.13 38.82 31.95
N ALA A 3 16.87 38.41 31.77
CA ALA A 3 16.43 37.06 32.04
C ALA A 3 15.71 36.49 30.80
N MET A 4 16.53 35.80 30.01
CA MET A 4 16.28 34.50 29.38
C MET A 4 14.87 34.23 28.82
N PHE A 5 14.77 34.29 27.49
CA PHE A 5 13.76 33.59 26.71
C PHE A 5 13.98 32.07 26.82
N VAL A 6 12.93 31.33 27.15
CA VAL A 6 12.87 29.88 26.94
C VAL A 6 11.95 29.64 25.75
N ILE A 7 12.54 29.24 24.62
CA ILE A 7 11.79 28.67 23.49
C ILE A 7 11.58 27.19 23.82
N ILE A 8 10.36 26.80 24.18
CA ILE A 8 9.98 25.39 24.21
C ILE A 8 9.58 25.05 22.77
N GLY A 9 10.56 24.56 22.01
CA GLY A 9 10.33 23.96 20.70
C GLY A 9 9.46 22.72 20.86
N GLY A 10 8.15 22.88 20.71
CA GLY A 10 7.24 21.78 20.47
C GLY A 10 7.38 21.35 19.02
N CYS A 11 8.38 20.52 18.71
CA CYS A 11 8.25 19.64 17.55
C CYS A 11 7.19 18.61 17.94
N GLY A 12 5.94 18.89 17.58
CA GLY A 12 4.88 17.92 17.69
C GLY A 12 5.30 16.69 16.89
N ILE A 13 5.57 15.58 17.58
CA ILE A 13 5.68 14.30 16.93
C ILE A 13 4.26 14.00 16.43
N ALA A 14 4.03 14.14 15.12
CA ALA A 14 2.84 13.58 14.51
C ALA A 14 2.96 12.06 14.67
N TYR A 15 2.22 11.50 15.62
CA TYR A 15 2.01 10.05 15.67
C TYR A 15 1.14 9.71 14.47
N THR A 16 1.74 9.32 13.34
CA THR A 16 0.97 8.59 12.34
C THR A 16 0.69 7.22 12.95
N GLN A 17 -0.58 6.91 13.18
CA GLN A 17 -0.96 5.60 13.68
C GLN A 17 -0.78 4.62 12.53
N SER A 18 0.38 3.96 12.45
CA SER A 18 0.75 2.93 11.48
C SER A 18 -0.04 1.60 11.64
N ASN A 19 -1.21 1.61 12.29
CA ASN A 19 -1.87 0.37 12.73
C ASN A 19 -2.68 -0.33 11.63
N ASN A 20 -2.88 0.32 10.48
CA ASN A 20 -3.78 -0.15 9.43
C ASN A 20 -3.07 -0.44 8.12
N ILE A 21 -1.75 -0.28 8.07
CA ILE A 21 -0.98 -0.47 6.85
C ILE A 21 -0.10 -1.69 7.02
N TYR A 22 -0.13 -2.59 6.02
CA TYR A 22 0.68 -3.81 6.03
C TYR A 22 1.20 -4.14 4.63
N PRO A 23 2.35 -4.83 4.51
CA PRO A 23 2.86 -5.27 3.23
C PRO A 23 2.17 -6.57 2.78
N ALA A 24 1.93 -6.70 1.48
CA ALA A 24 1.47 -7.93 0.85
C ALA A 24 2.26 -8.22 -0.44
N VAL A 25 2.26 -9.48 -0.86
CA VAL A 25 2.93 -9.96 -2.07
C VAL A 25 1.89 -10.59 -2.98
N PHE A 26 2.00 -10.28 -4.26
CA PHE A 26 1.06 -10.70 -5.30
C PHE A 26 1.80 -11.27 -6.50
N GLU A 27 1.11 -12.11 -7.25
CA GLU A 27 1.47 -12.52 -8.61
C GLU A 27 0.45 -11.90 -9.59
N VAL A 28 0.93 -11.35 -10.70
CA VAL A 28 0.07 -10.89 -11.80
C VAL A 28 -0.43 -12.10 -12.58
N VAL A 29 -1.75 -12.33 -12.57
CA VAL A 29 -2.35 -13.51 -13.22
C VAL A 29 -3.03 -13.19 -14.54
N GLU A 30 -3.48 -11.93 -14.72
CA GLU A 30 -4.12 -11.47 -15.94
C GLU A 30 -3.94 -9.96 -16.10
N ILE A 31 -3.90 -9.48 -17.34
CA ILE A 31 -3.77 -8.07 -17.70
C ILE A 31 -4.81 -7.74 -18.75
N ASN A 32 -5.58 -6.69 -18.50
CA ASN A 32 -6.50 -6.09 -19.46
C ASN A 32 -5.99 -4.70 -19.87
N GLU A 33 -5.16 -4.67 -20.92
CA GLU A 33 -4.59 -3.43 -21.47
C GLU A 33 -5.66 -2.45 -21.99
N SER A 34 -6.85 -2.94 -22.38
CA SER A 34 -7.91 -2.07 -22.92
C SER A 34 -8.62 -1.27 -21.82
N GLU A 35 -8.68 -1.83 -20.61
CA GLU A 35 -9.31 -1.21 -19.44
C GLU A 35 -8.30 -0.62 -18.45
N ASP A 36 -7.01 -0.74 -18.73
CA ASP A 36 -5.93 -0.31 -17.84
C ASP A 36 -6.00 -1.00 -16.47
N ILE A 37 -6.34 -2.29 -16.46
CA ILE A 37 -6.51 -3.11 -15.26
C ILE A 37 -5.51 -4.29 -15.25
N ILE A 38 -4.87 -4.51 -14.10
CA ILE A 38 -4.16 -5.75 -13.77
C ILE A 38 -4.94 -6.55 -12.73
N TYR A 39 -4.94 -7.87 -12.90
CA TYR A 39 -5.49 -8.82 -11.95
C TYR A 39 -4.35 -9.54 -11.23
N LEU A 40 -4.46 -9.58 -9.91
CA LEU A 40 -3.43 -10.01 -8.99
C LEU A 40 -3.97 -11.11 -8.09
N VAL A 41 -3.12 -12.06 -7.70
CA VAL A 41 -3.44 -13.07 -6.68
C VAL A 41 -2.44 -12.97 -5.55
N ASP A 42 -2.92 -12.88 -4.31
CA ASP A 42 -2.07 -12.89 -3.13
C ASP A 42 -1.61 -14.31 -2.75
N VAL A 43 -0.66 -14.40 -1.81
CA VAL A 43 -0.12 -15.69 -1.33
C VAL A 43 -1.16 -16.61 -0.65
N ASN A 44 -2.33 -16.07 -0.28
CA ASN A 44 -3.43 -16.82 0.32
C ASN A 44 -4.48 -17.25 -0.72
N GLY A 45 -4.32 -16.84 -2.00
CA GLY A 45 -5.24 -17.14 -3.09
C GLY A 45 -6.41 -16.17 -3.23
N ASN A 46 -6.37 -15.00 -2.59
CA ASN A 46 -7.40 -13.97 -2.84
C ASN A 46 -7.07 -13.22 -4.12
N GLU A 47 -8.11 -12.88 -4.88
CA GLU A 47 -8.02 -12.13 -6.14
C GLU A 47 -8.18 -10.63 -5.89
N TRP A 48 -7.38 -9.84 -6.58
CA TRP A 48 -7.31 -8.39 -6.45
C TRP A 48 -7.25 -7.73 -7.81
N ILE A 49 -7.72 -6.49 -7.87
CA ILE A 49 -7.72 -5.65 -9.07
C ILE A 49 -6.95 -4.38 -8.75
N TYR A 50 -6.08 -3.97 -9.67
CA TYR A 50 -5.36 -2.71 -9.58
C TYR A 50 -5.41 -1.97 -10.92
N GLU A 51 -5.65 -0.67 -10.88
CA GLU A 51 -5.67 0.18 -12.07
C GLU A 51 -4.25 0.72 -12.35
N GLY A 52 -3.80 0.60 -13.60
CA GLY A 52 -2.47 0.99 -14.05
C GLY A 52 -1.70 -0.18 -14.65
N VAL A 53 -1.97 -0.44 -15.94
CA VAL A 53 -1.21 -1.34 -16.80
C VAL A 53 -0.01 -0.58 -17.34
N GLU A 54 1.03 -0.54 -16.52
CA GLU A 54 2.37 -0.09 -16.92
C GLU A 54 3.08 -1.22 -17.71
N ASP A 55 4.36 -1.49 -17.44
CA ASP A 55 5.15 -2.56 -18.08
C ASP A 55 4.94 -3.95 -17.46
N TRP A 56 3.76 -4.21 -16.89
CA TRP A 56 3.47 -5.48 -16.22
C TRP A 56 3.35 -6.65 -17.20
N GLN A 57 3.73 -7.83 -16.75
CA GLN A 57 3.58 -9.10 -17.45
C GLN A 57 2.92 -10.14 -16.55
N VAL A 58 2.18 -11.07 -17.15
CA VAL A 58 1.63 -12.22 -16.41
C VAL A 58 2.77 -13.08 -15.88
N GLY A 59 2.71 -13.40 -14.59
CA GLY A 59 3.76 -14.07 -13.83
C GLY A 59 4.71 -13.13 -13.08
N ASP A 60 4.57 -11.82 -13.27
CA ASP A 60 5.34 -10.85 -12.48
C ASP A 60 4.96 -10.91 -11.00
N ILE A 61 5.97 -10.75 -10.15
CA ILE A 61 5.79 -10.63 -8.71
C ILE A 61 5.73 -9.16 -8.34
N ALA A 62 4.74 -8.80 -7.54
CA ALA A 62 4.55 -7.45 -7.03
C ALA A 62 4.52 -7.45 -5.51
N THR A 63 5.06 -6.39 -4.91
CA THR A 63 4.84 -6.06 -3.50
C THR A 63 3.90 -4.88 -3.41
N ALA A 64 2.95 -4.95 -2.48
CA ALA A 64 2.02 -3.85 -2.23
C ALA A 64 2.02 -3.41 -0.78
N ILE A 65 1.64 -2.15 -0.60
CA ILE A 65 1.27 -1.57 0.68
C ILE A 65 -0.25 -1.52 0.73
N MET A 66 -0.82 -2.27 1.68
CA MET A 66 -2.26 -2.42 1.87
C MET A 66 -2.75 -1.53 3.01
N ASN A 67 -4.01 -1.07 2.93
CA ASN A 67 -4.73 -0.45 4.03
C ASN A 67 -5.88 -1.38 4.45
N ASN A 68 -5.93 -1.82 5.71
CA ASN A 68 -7.05 -2.62 6.21
C ASN A 68 -8.30 -1.80 6.56
N ASN A 69 -8.27 -0.49 6.36
CA ASN A 69 -9.38 0.42 6.63
C ASN A 69 -9.96 0.32 8.07
N ASN A 70 -9.16 -0.11 9.05
CA ASN A 70 -9.56 -0.43 10.43
C ASN A 70 -10.54 -1.60 10.57
N THR A 71 -10.59 -2.53 9.62
CA THR A 71 -11.37 -3.75 9.73
C THR A 71 -10.45 -4.96 9.93
N GLU A 72 -11.03 -6.07 10.40
CA GLU A 72 -10.34 -7.36 10.48
C GLU A 72 -10.60 -8.21 9.21
N ILE A 73 -11.40 -7.70 8.27
CA ILE A 73 -11.91 -8.43 7.12
C ILE A 73 -11.16 -7.94 5.88
N ILE A 74 -10.37 -8.83 5.28
CA ILE A 74 -9.50 -8.53 4.13
C ILE A 74 -10.24 -7.96 2.91
N TYR A 75 -11.54 -8.25 2.75
CA TYR A 75 -12.35 -7.73 1.65
C TYR A 75 -12.64 -6.23 1.74
N ASP A 76 -12.42 -5.62 2.91
CA ASP A 76 -12.53 -4.17 3.09
C ASP A 76 -11.17 -3.48 2.88
N ASP A 77 -10.11 -4.21 2.53
CA ASP A 77 -8.77 -3.67 2.40
C ASP A 77 -8.53 -3.08 1.00
N ASP A 78 -7.65 -2.10 0.91
CA ASP A 78 -7.28 -1.43 -0.35
C ASP A 78 -5.78 -1.50 -0.63
N ILE A 79 -5.40 -1.65 -1.90
CA ILE A 79 -4.03 -1.46 -2.36
C ILE A 79 -3.76 0.05 -2.44
N ILE A 80 -2.84 0.56 -1.61
CA ILE A 80 -2.43 1.98 -1.65
C ILE A 80 -1.29 2.19 -2.64
N GLN A 81 -0.39 1.21 -2.75
CA GLN A 81 0.79 1.30 -3.59
C GLN A 81 1.20 -0.09 -4.04
N LEU A 82 1.52 -0.23 -5.32
CA LEU A 82 2.05 -1.46 -5.92
C LEU A 82 3.44 -1.20 -6.51
N GLN A 83 4.37 -2.14 -6.35
CA GLN A 83 5.73 -2.07 -6.89
C GLN A 83 6.16 -3.41 -7.46
N TYR A 84 6.80 -3.38 -8.64
CA TYR A 84 7.38 -4.54 -9.31
C TYR A 84 8.58 -5.11 -8.53
N VAL A 85 8.69 -6.44 -8.50
CA VAL A 85 9.77 -7.17 -7.83
C VAL A 85 10.51 -8.06 -8.83
N GLY A 86 11.41 -7.46 -9.59
CA GLY A 86 12.60 -8.11 -10.19
C GLY A 86 12.39 -8.88 -11.47
#